data_AF-A0A1F9FXV5-F1
#
_entry.id   AF-A0A1F9FXV5-F1
#
_cell.length_a   1.000
_cell.length_b   1.000
_cell.length_c   1.000
_cell.angle_alpha   90.00
_cell.angle_beta   90.00
_cell.angle_gamma   90.00
#
_symmetry.space_group_name_H-M   'P 1'
#
loop_
_entity.id
_entity.type
_entity.pdbx_description
1 polymer ?
#
loop_
_entity_poly.entity_id
_entity_poly.type
_entity_poly.pdbx_seq_one_letter_code
_entity_poly.pdbx_strand_id
1 'polypeptide(L)'
;MRPRDFLVELFRMLCRAAGVEVIYAVADAARVHRAAYFGKTSVEKLQVNYDEIWADRGGTPFDAELFRLPLDGAHKPLEEVPSKKRAMYRRRYQLLESARQGIEGAYAAAAAEGNMSSVRSTSSPSTEKSSPT
;
A
#
# COMPACT_ATOMS: atom_id res chain seq x y z
N MET A 1 13.40 6.83 -6.94
CA MET A 1 12.35 6.06 -6.24
C MET A 1 13.05 5.20 -5.22
N ARG A 2 12.63 5.20 -3.94
CA ARG A 2 13.27 4.32 -2.96
C ARG A 2 12.75 2.88 -3.14
N PRO A 3 13.50 1.82 -2.78
CA PRO A 3 13.04 0.44 -2.92
C PRO A 3 11.70 0.16 -2.24
N ARG A 4 11.52 0.68 -1.02
CA ARG A 4 10.23 0.67 -0.29
C ARG A 4 9.09 1.23 -1.15
N ASP A 5 9.37 2.29 -1.90
CA ASP A 5 8.33 2.94 -2.69
C ASP A 5 7.89 2.12 -3.87
N PHE A 6 8.84 1.47 -4.50
CA PHE A 6 8.56 0.51 -5.54
C PHE A 6 7.70 -0.65 -5.05
N LEU A 7 8.01 -1.23 -3.88
CA LEU A 7 7.22 -2.34 -3.31
C LEU A 7 5.75 -1.98 -3.07
N VAL A 8 5.46 -0.79 -2.56
CA VAL A 8 4.07 -0.33 -2.37
C VAL A 8 3.34 -0.19 -3.72
N GLU A 9 4.02 0.28 -4.77
CA GLU A 9 3.41 0.34 -6.11
C GLU A 9 3.17 -1.05 -6.70
N LEU A 10 4.09 -2.00 -6.52
CA LEU A 10 3.89 -3.39 -6.94
C LEU A 10 2.72 -4.04 -6.20
N PHE A 11 2.62 -3.79 -4.90
CA PHE A 11 1.51 -4.29 -4.09
C PHE A 11 0.16 -3.73 -4.58
N ARG A 12 0.09 -2.42 -4.86
CA ARG A 12 -1.09 -1.80 -5.48
C ARG A 12 -1.45 -2.41 -6.84
N MET A 13 -0.45 -2.67 -7.70
CA MET A 13 -0.66 -3.35 -8.99
C MET A 13 -1.29 -4.73 -8.80
N LEU A 14 -0.79 -5.51 -7.84
CA LEU A 14 -1.34 -6.83 -7.52
C LEU A 14 -2.77 -6.73 -6.98
N CYS A 15 -3.04 -5.80 -6.05
CA CYS A 15 -4.39 -5.56 -5.53
C CYS A 15 -5.38 -5.23 -6.65
N ARG A 16 -5.00 -4.36 -7.60
CA ARG A 16 -5.85 -4.03 -8.75
C ARG A 16 -6.11 -5.25 -9.64
N ALA A 17 -5.05 -6.01 -9.97
CA ALA A 17 -5.20 -7.25 -10.75
C ALA A 17 -6.15 -8.24 -10.06
N ALA A 18 -6.11 -8.29 -8.72
CA ALA A 18 -6.97 -9.13 -7.90
C ALA A 18 -8.39 -8.59 -7.66
N GLY A 19 -8.73 -7.39 -8.16
CA GLY A 19 -10.05 -6.77 -7.93
C GLY A 19 -10.27 -6.31 -6.49
N VAL A 20 -9.20 -6.05 -5.73
CA VAL A 20 -9.29 -5.44 -4.39
C VAL A 20 -9.78 -4.01 -4.52
N GLU A 21 -10.77 -3.63 -3.70
CA GLU A 21 -11.36 -2.29 -3.72
C GLU A 21 -10.72 -1.32 -2.71
N VAL A 22 -10.19 -1.85 -1.60
CA VAL A 22 -9.65 -1.03 -0.50
C VAL A 22 -8.40 -1.68 0.07
N ILE A 23 -7.37 -0.85 0.34
CA ILE A 23 -6.17 -1.25 1.06
C ILE A 23 -6.20 -0.59 2.44
N TYR A 24 -6.11 -1.39 3.49
CA TYR A 24 -5.85 -0.92 4.86
C TYR A 24 -4.39 -1.22 5.23
N ALA A 25 -3.73 -0.25 5.84
CA ALA A 25 -2.37 -0.36 6.33
C ALA A 25 -2.32 -0.03 7.82
N VAL A 26 -1.42 -0.68 8.56
CA VAL A 26 -1.29 -0.50 10.01
C VAL A 26 -0.71 0.87 10.33
N ALA A 27 -1.38 1.63 11.18
CA ALA A 27 -0.87 2.88 11.75
C ALA A 27 0.30 2.63 12.70
N ASP A 28 1.18 3.61 12.86
CA ASP A 28 2.35 3.51 13.73
C ASP A 28 1.95 3.22 15.20
N ALA A 29 0.78 3.75 15.62
CA ALA A 29 0.22 3.53 16.95
C ALA A 29 -0.06 2.06 17.28
N ALA A 30 -0.43 1.24 16.28
CA ALA A 30 -0.77 -0.17 16.44
C ALA A 30 0.43 -1.13 16.25
N ARG A 31 1.66 -0.59 16.23
CA ARG A 31 2.87 -1.38 16.02
C ARG A 31 3.20 -2.25 17.25
N VAL A 32 3.28 -3.56 17.03
CA VAL A 32 3.57 -4.59 18.06
C VAL A 32 4.87 -4.32 18.86
N HIS A 33 5.85 -3.61 18.28
CA HIS A 33 7.11 -3.25 18.97
C HIS A 33 6.98 -2.17 20.06
N ARG A 34 5.79 -1.59 20.26
CA ARG A 34 5.47 -0.80 21.46
C ARG A 34 4.89 -1.65 22.61
N ALA A 35 4.68 -2.95 22.41
CA ALA A 35 4.37 -3.85 23.51
C ALA A 35 5.51 -3.80 24.53
N ALA A 36 5.16 -3.68 25.81
CA ALA A 36 6.07 -3.49 26.95
C ALA A 36 7.19 -4.55 27.07
N TYR A 37 7.12 -5.63 26.28
CA TYR A 37 8.06 -6.74 26.22
C TYR A 37 9.42 -6.38 25.60
N PHE A 38 9.52 -5.42 24.67
CA PHE A 38 10.75 -5.19 23.89
C PHE A 38 11.80 -4.23 24.50
N GLY A 39 11.54 -3.69 25.70
CA GLY A 39 12.52 -2.89 26.44
C GLY A 39 12.86 -1.52 25.81
N LYS A 40 13.07 -0.52 26.67
CA LYS A 40 13.32 0.89 26.27
C LYS A 40 14.58 1.11 25.42
N THR A 41 15.46 0.11 25.29
CA THR A 41 16.80 0.25 24.70
C THR A 41 16.85 0.06 23.18
N SER A 42 15.79 -0.49 22.56
CA SER A 42 15.77 -0.79 21.11
C SER A 42 14.95 0.20 20.27
N VAL A 43 14.22 1.10 20.94
CA VAL A 43 13.25 2.02 20.29
C VAL A 43 13.95 3.16 19.54
N GLU A 44 15.15 3.56 19.95
CA GLU A 44 15.88 4.67 19.31
C GLU A 44 16.42 4.35 17.91
N LYS A 45 16.54 3.06 17.53
CA LYS A 45 17.20 2.67 16.28
C LYS A 45 16.26 2.29 15.12
N LEU A 46 14.95 2.34 15.33
CA LEU A 46 13.98 1.97 14.28
C LEU A 46 13.11 3.16 13.88
N GLN A 47 13.75 4.17 13.28
CA GLN A 47 13.18 5.44 12.79
C GLN A 47 12.27 5.30 11.56
N VAL A 48 11.42 4.28 11.54
CA VAL A 48 10.46 4.08 10.44
C VAL A 48 9.09 4.39 11.01
N ASN A 49 8.65 5.63 10.84
CA ASN A 49 7.30 6.10 11.17
C ASN A 49 6.33 5.64 10.06
N TYR A 50 5.36 4.80 10.40
CA TYR A 50 4.44 4.21 9.42
C TYR A 50 3.46 5.26 8.87
N ASP A 51 2.99 6.15 9.73
CA ASP A 51 2.03 7.19 9.38
C ASP A 51 2.61 8.12 8.32
N GLU A 52 3.88 8.53 8.48
CA GLU A 52 4.61 9.32 7.48
C GLU A 52 4.71 8.60 6.14
N ILE A 53 4.95 7.29 6.15
CA ILE A 53 5.05 6.48 4.93
C ILE A 53 3.72 6.41 4.21
N TRP A 54 2.62 6.20 4.95
CA TRP A 54 1.29 6.11 4.38
C TRP A 54 0.84 7.47 3.86
N ALA A 55 1.02 8.53 4.64
CA ALA A 55 0.70 9.91 4.23
C ALA A 55 1.45 10.33 2.96
N ASP A 56 2.76 10.05 2.86
CA ASP A 56 3.57 10.32 1.66
C ASP A 56 3.03 9.62 0.40
N ARG A 57 2.20 8.58 0.58
CA ARG A 57 1.61 7.78 -0.51
C ARG A 57 0.13 8.03 -0.71
N GLY A 58 -0.39 9.13 -0.16
CA GLY A 58 -1.79 9.51 -0.24
C GLY A 58 -2.68 8.68 0.68
N GLY A 59 -2.10 7.93 1.62
CA GLY A 59 -2.84 7.26 2.67
C GLY A 59 -3.47 8.29 3.61
N THR A 60 -4.67 7.98 4.10
CA THR A 60 -5.41 8.81 5.05
C THR A 60 -5.71 7.98 6.29
N PRO A 61 -5.69 8.56 7.51
CA PRO A 61 -6.13 7.85 8.70
C PRO A 61 -7.56 7.34 8.51
N PHE A 62 -7.79 6.06 8.82
CA PHE A 62 -9.12 5.44 8.80
C PHE A 62 -9.68 5.38 10.22
N ASP A 63 -8.89 4.91 11.16
CA ASP A 63 -9.19 4.90 12.59
C ASP A 63 -7.89 5.04 13.43
N ALA A 64 -7.93 4.70 14.71
CA ALA A 64 -6.80 4.80 15.63
C ALA A 64 -5.63 3.84 15.29
N GLU A 65 -5.90 2.77 14.55
CA GLU A 65 -4.95 1.68 14.29
C GLU A 65 -4.67 1.46 12.80
N LEU A 66 -5.46 2.06 11.91
CA LEU A 66 -5.41 1.83 10.47
C LEU A 66 -5.39 3.12 9.65
N PHE A 67 -4.69 3.02 8.51
CA PHE A 67 -4.73 3.95 7.38
C PHE A 67 -5.42 3.31 6.20
N ARG A 68 -6.19 4.10 5.45
CA ARG A 68 -6.70 3.72 4.13
C ARG A 68 -5.75 4.23 3.05
N LEU A 69 -5.26 3.33 2.20
CA LEU A 69 -4.43 3.68 1.04
C LEU A 69 -5.25 3.68 -0.24
N PRO A 70 -5.04 4.66 -1.14
CA PRO A 70 -5.63 4.61 -2.47
C PRO A 70 -4.98 3.48 -3.29
N LEU A 71 -5.77 2.82 -4.13
CA LEU A 71 -5.31 1.81 -5.07
C LEU A 71 -4.44 2.42 -6.17
N ASP A 72 -4.74 3.66 -6.55
CA ASP A 72 -3.97 4.41 -7.54
C ASP A 72 -2.92 5.26 -6.84
N GLY A 73 -1.67 5.04 -7.21
CA GLY A 73 -0.57 5.88 -6.77
C GLY A 73 -0.62 7.25 -7.44
N ALA A 74 -0.19 8.30 -6.72
CA ALA A 74 -0.05 9.62 -7.29
C ALA A 74 1.09 9.64 -8.33
N HIS A 75 0.75 9.67 -9.61
CA HIS A 75 1.69 9.87 -10.71
C HIS A 75 1.59 11.29 -11.22
N LYS A 76 2.74 11.97 -11.33
CA LYS A 76 2.81 13.29 -11.96
C LYS A 76 2.93 13.14 -13.47
N PRO A 77 2.16 13.86 -14.27
CA PRO A 77 2.36 13.88 -15.72
C PRO A 77 3.77 14.40 -16.05
N LEU A 78 4.37 13.90 -17.13
CA LEU A 78 5.76 14.24 -17.49
C LEU A 78 5.92 15.72 -17.84
N GLU A 79 4.83 16.36 -18.25
CA GLU A 79 4.69 17.77 -18.58
C GLU A 79 4.97 18.66 -17.36
N GLU A 80 4.55 18.22 -16.17
CA GLU A 80 4.80 18.91 -14.89
C GLU A 80 6.21 18.66 -14.33
N VAL A 81 6.95 17.68 -14.88
CA VAL A 81 8.29 17.36 -14.43
C VAL A 81 9.30 18.33 -15.06
N PRO A 82 10.14 19.02 -14.25
CA PRO A 82 11.17 19.91 -14.78
C PRO A 82 12.06 19.22 -15.81
N SER A 83 12.39 19.91 -16.91
CA SER A 83 13.07 19.33 -18.08
C SER A 83 14.27 18.44 -17.73
N LYS A 84 15.15 18.93 -16.85
CA LYS A 84 16.36 18.22 -16.39
C LYS A 84 16.09 16.88 -15.68
N LYS A 85 14.87 16.64 -15.19
CA LYS A 85 14.46 15.40 -14.51
C LYS A 85 13.61 14.49 -15.40
N ARG A 86 13.13 14.96 -16.56
CA ARG A 86 12.18 14.20 -17.42
C ARG A 86 12.73 12.87 -17.91
N ALA A 87 14.02 12.80 -18.27
CA ALA A 87 14.63 11.54 -18.71
C ALA A 87 14.63 10.48 -17.59
N MET A 88 14.91 10.87 -16.34
CA MET A 88 14.87 9.98 -15.18
C MET A 88 13.45 9.52 -14.87
N TYR A 89 12.47 10.44 -14.90
CA TYR A 89 11.06 10.10 -14.68
C TYR A 89 10.51 9.17 -15.78
N ARG A 90 10.89 9.39 -17.04
CA ARG A 90 10.52 8.49 -18.13
C ARG A 90 11.01 7.06 -17.89
N ARG A 91 12.28 6.88 -17.51
CA ARG A 91 12.83 5.56 -17.17
C ARG A 91 12.11 4.92 -15.99
N ARG A 92 11.77 5.72 -14.97
CA ARG A 92 10.97 5.26 -13.82
C ARG A 92 9.59 4.78 -14.26
N TYR A 93 8.91 5.50 -15.14
CA TYR A 93 7.58 5.12 -15.63
C TYR A 93 7.63 3.90 -16.54
N GLN A 94 8.66 3.77 -17.37
CA GLN A 94 8.90 2.54 -18.13
C GLN A 94 9.08 1.33 -17.21
N LEU A 95 9.86 1.46 -16.14
CA LEU A 95 10.03 0.38 -15.15
C LEU A 95 8.71 -0.01 -14.48
N LEU A 96 7.93 0.98 -14.03
CA LEU A 96 6.63 0.73 -13.39
C LEU A 96 5.64 0.08 -14.35
N GLU A 97 5.66 0.50 -15.61
CA GLU A 97 4.80 -0.05 -16.65
C GLU A 97 5.17 -1.51 -16.98
N SER A 98 6.46 -1.82 -17.14
CA SER A 98 6.91 -3.20 -17.33
C SER A 98 6.56 -4.09 -16.14
N ALA A 99 6.70 -3.59 -14.92
CA ALA A 99 6.33 -4.35 -13.71
C ALA A 99 4.82 -4.59 -13.63
N ARG A 100 4.01 -3.57 -13.98
CA ARG A 100 2.55 -3.68 -14.05
C ARG A 100 2.12 -4.78 -15.01
N GLN A 101 2.64 -4.77 -16.24
CA GLN A 101 2.35 -5.78 -17.25
C GLN A 101 2.74 -7.19 -16.79
N GLY A 102 3.90 -7.33 -16.15
CA GLY A 102 4.36 -8.61 -15.59
C GLY A 102 3.44 -9.15 -14.50
N ILE A 103 3.01 -8.29 -13.57
CA ILE A 103 2.08 -8.67 -12.48
C ILE A 103 0.72 -9.06 -13.04
N GLU A 104 0.15 -8.26 -13.95
CA GLU A 104 -1.14 -8.54 -14.56
C GLU A 104 -1.11 -9.86 -15.36
N GLY A 105 -0.04 -10.07 -16.14
CA GLY A 105 0.15 -11.32 -16.89
C GLY A 105 0.29 -12.54 -15.98
N ALA A 106 1.12 -12.45 -14.94
CA ALA A 106 1.29 -13.53 -13.97
C ALA A 106 0.01 -13.83 -13.19
N TYR A 107 -0.73 -12.78 -12.79
CA TYR A 107 -2.02 -12.95 -12.12
C TYR A 107 -3.06 -13.61 -13.03
N ALA A 108 -3.15 -13.18 -14.30
CA ALA A 108 -4.05 -13.77 -15.28
C ALA A 108 -3.74 -15.25 -15.55
N ALA A 109 -2.45 -15.61 -15.68
CA ALA A 109 -2.02 -17.00 -15.82
C ALA A 109 -2.41 -17.85 -14.59
N ALA A 110 -2.12 -17.36 -13.38
CA ALA A 110 -2.50 -18.03 -12.14
C ALA A 110 -4.02 -18.17 -11.95
N ALA A 111 -4.79 -17.17 -12.41
CA ALA A 111 -6.25 -17.21 -12.39
C ALA A 111 -6.82 -18.23 -13.38
N ALA A 112 -6.22 -18.36 -14.57
CA ALA A 112 -6.61 -19.36 -15.57
C ALA A 112 -6.33 -20.80 -15.10
N GLU A 113 -5.30 -20.99 -14.28
CA GLU A 113 -4.93 -22.28 -13.69
C GLU A 113 -5.80 -22.71 -12.49
N GLY A 114 -6.83 -21.93 -12.10
CA GLY A 114 -7.86 -22.32 -11.13
C GLY A 114 -7.43 -22.29 -9.66
N ASN A 115 -6.27 -21.72 -9.32
CA ASN A 115 -5.64 -21.89 -8.00
C ASN A 115 -5.98 -20.79 -6.96
N MET A 116 -7.04 -20.00 -7.14
CA MET A 116 -7.36 -18.87 -6.23
C MET A 116 -8.85 -18.73 -5.90
N SER A 117 -9.63 -19.82 -5.94
CA SER A 117 -11.08 -19.78 -5.67
C SER A 117 -11.46 -19.72 -4.19
N SER A 118 -10.51 -19.73 -3.24
CA SER A 118 -10.83 -19.92 -1.80
C SER A 118 -10.84 -18.65 -0.93
N VAL A 119 -10.35 -17.49 -1.39
CA VAL A 119 -10.19 -16.29 -0.52
C VAL A 119 -11.41 -15.35 -0.49
N ARG A 120 -12.55 -15.75 -1.06
CA ARG A 120 -13.70 -14.84 -1.28
C ARG A 120 -14.65 -14.65 -0.09
N SER A 121 -14.33 -15.15 1.10
CA SER A 121 -15.21 -15.04 2.27
C SER A 121 -14.44 -14.72 3.55
N THR A 122 -14.21 -13.44 3.83
CA THR A 122 -14.21 -12.98 5.23
C THR A 122 -15.08 -11.74 5.31
N SER A 123 -16.14 -11.90 6.09
CA SER A 123 -17.19 -10.95 6.39
C SER A 123 -16.65 -9.74 7.15
N SER A 124 -17.10 -8.55 6.76
CA SER A 124 -17.05 -7.35 7.59
C SER A 124 -17.83 -7.60 8.89
N PRO A 125 -17.29 -7.27 10.08
CA PRO A 125 -18.12 -7.16 11.27
C PRO A 125 -18.87 -5.82 11.20
N SER A 126 -20.18 -5.90 10.96
CA SER A 126 -21.11 -4.84 11.34
C SER A 126 -21.10 -4.71 12.85
N THR A 127 -20.76 -3.52 13.35
CA THR A 127 -21.15 -3.12 14.71
C THR A 127 -21.89 -1.80 14.61
N GLU A 128 -23.20 -1.92 14.47
CA GLU A 128 -24.17 -0.85 14.63
C GLU A 128 -24.44 -0.64 16.13
N LYS A 129 -24.60 0.64 16.50
CA LYS A 129 -25.28 1.20 17.69
C LYS A 129 -24.56 1.16 19.04
N SER A 130 -24.32 2.35 19.59
CA SER A 130 -25.27 2.96 20.55
C SER A 130 -24.76 4.30 21.10
N SER A 131 -25.60 5.35 21.04
CA SER A 131 -25.82 6.38 22.08
C SER A 131 -26.55 7.61 21.49
N PRO A 132 -27.24 8.45 22.30
CA PRO A 132 -27.95 8.16 23.54
C PRO A 132 -29.37 8.81 23.56
N THR A 133 -30.11 8.59 24.66
CA THR A 133 -31.25 9.44 25.08
C THR A 133 -30.76 10.40 26.16
#